data_AF-A0A7Y9G7I3-F1
#
_entry.id   AF-A0A7Y9G7I3-F1
#
_cell.length_a   1.000
_cell.length_b   1.000
_cell.length_c   1.000
_cell.angle_alpha   90.00
_cell.angle_beta   90.00
_cell.angle_gamma   90.00
#
_symmetry.space_group_name_H-M   'P 1'
#
loop_
_entity.id
_entity.type
_entity.pdbx_description
1 polymer ?
#
loop_
_entity_poly.entity_id
_entity_poly.type
_entity_poly.pdbx_seq_one_letter_code
_entity_poly.pdbx_strand_id
1 'polypeptide(L)'
;MDRLRAIADTVLYEGYLLWPYRRSALKNRQRWTIGGVYPRGYAERNSDHWTVHAEFLLEAVPGADVEVTLRFLHAVHRQVMHGDGPVDEIRVGDEICTSWQEARERELTSGPIAVERLVHAPVSVPVEVAAGAEEEAVEGKACSGGGVRFVRSWERVDGRVEVSAVPAGDGVVRLRVEVVNTGAAGEREDAVRAGMLCAHVVARTGGGAFVSLTDPPERLAGAAAACGRDGLWPVLAGEPGSRDTVLAAPIVLYDWPQVAPESPGDLFDGTEIDQLLILSVLSLTEDERREMAATDPKARQILERCGALSSGELLALHGTLRDPRRDVW
;
A
#
# COMPACT_ATOMS: atom_id res chain seq x y z
N MET A 1 -11.12 -6.62 13.16
CA MET A 1 -10.46 -6.35 11.87
C MET A 1 -9.41 -7.44 11.69
N ASP A 2 -9.26 -8.02 10.50
CA ASP A 2 -8.20 -8.99 10.23
C ASP A 2 -6.83 -8.30 10.43
N ARG A 3 -5.97 -8.84 11.32
CA ARG A 3 -4.66 -8.26 11.66
C ARG A 3 -3.79 -8.10 10.42
N LEU A 4 -3.85 -9.07 9.51
CA LEU A 4 -3.14 -9.03 8.24
C LEU A 4 -3.66 -7.91 7.34
N ARG A 5 -4.98 -7.71 7.31
CA ARG A 5 -5.56 -6.60 6.55
C ARG A 5 -5.11 -5.26 7.11
N ALA A 6 -5.10 -5.09 8.43
CA ALA A 6 -4.67 -3.85 9.06
C ALA A 6 -3.21 -3.50 8.70
N ILE A 7 -2.27 -4.44 8.81
CA ILE A 7 -0.87 -4.16 8.45
C ILE A 7 -0.70 -3.94 6.94
N ALA A 8 -1.39 -4.73 6.10
CA ALA A 8 -1.34 -4.54 4.66
C ALA A 8 -1.91 -3.18 4.24
N ASP A 9 -2.95 -2.68 4.92
CA ASP A 9 -3.50 -1.33 4.71
C ASP A 9 -2.50 -0.26 5.16
N THR A 10 -1.91 -0.38 6.35
CA THR A 10 -0.90 0.57 6.85
C THR A 10 0.26 0.71 5.85
N VAL A 11 0.83 -0.41 5.43
CA VAL A 11 1.97 -0.45 4.52
C VAL A 11 1.61 0.04 3.11
N LEU A 12 0.36 -0.15 2.68
CA LEU A 12 -0.13 0.37 1.39
C LEU A 12 -0.11 1.89 1.34
N TYR A 13 -0.37 2.55 2.47
CA TYR A 13 -0.50 4.00 2.55
C TYR A 13 0.74 4.72 3.06
N GLU A 14 1.77 4.01 3.52
CA GLU A 14 3.01 4.61 4.05
C GLU A 14 3.70 5.57 3.07
N GLY A 15 3.57 5.30 1.76
CA GLY A 15 4.07 6.17 0.68
C GLY A 15 3.02 7.11 0.05
N TYR A 16 1.79 7.16 0.54
CA TYR A 16 0.65 7.80 -0.15
C TYR A 16 0.59 9.32 0.01
N LEU A 17 0.63 9.77 1.26
CA LEU A 17 0.73 11.15 1.68
C LEU A 17 1.84 11.16 2.71
N LEU A 18 2.88 11.95 2.48
CA LEU A 18 3.98 12.06 3.40
C LEU A 18 3.77 13.28 4.30
N TRP A 19 4.12 13.15 5.57
CA TRP A 19 4.06 14.28 6.48
C TRP A 19 4.96 15.43 5.99
N PRO A 20 4.48 16.70 5.95
CA PRO A 20 3.15 17.19 6.36
C PRO A 20 2.04 16.97 5.34
N TYR A 21 0.90 16.35 5.73
CA TYR A 21 -0.20 15.88 4.88
C TYR A 21 -1.06 16.96 4.18
N ARG A 22 -0.42 17.98 3.62
CA ARG A 22 -1.04 19.08 2.88
C ARG A 22 -0.47 19.20 1.47
N ARG A 23 -1.30 19.67 0.55
CA ARG A 23 -0.97 19.85 -0.88
C ARG A 23 0.28 20.70 -1.11
N SER A 24 0.44 21.79 -0.37
CA SER A 24 1.56 22.71 -0.52
C SER A 24 2.91 22.18 -0.02
N ALA A 25 2.93 21.09 0.76
CA ALA A 25 4.16 20.52 1.29
C ALA A 25 5.04 19.95 0.15
N LEU A 26 6.33 20.28 0.15
CA LEU A 26 7.27 19.88 -0.91
C LEU A 26 7.27 18.36 -1.17
N LYS A 27 7.22 17.56 -0.10
CA LYS A 27 7.18 16.09 -0.18
C LYS A 27 5.90 15.57 -0.85
N ASN A 28 4.78 16.30 -0.76
CA ASN A 28 3.51 15.93 -1.39
C ASN A 28 3.33 16.53 -2.78
N ARG A 29 4.27 17.36 -3.25
CA ARG A 29 4.34 17.79 -4.67
C ARG A 29 4.90 16.68 -5.56
N GLN A 30 5.76 15.82 -5.01
CA GLN A 30 6.29 14.64 -5.67
C GLN A 30 5.78 13.40 -4.96
N ARG A 31 4.64 12.89 -5.43
CA ARG A 31 3.95 11.75 -4.80
C ARG A 31 4.45 10.42 -5.36
N TRP A 32 4.08 9.36 -4.65
CA TRP A 32 4.28 7.96 -5.07
C TRP A 32 5.75 7.55 -5.11
N THR A 33 6.48 7.90 -4.05
CA THR A 33 7.94 7.77 -3.99
C THR A 33 8.43 6.38 -3.64
N ILE A 34 7.55 5.49 -3.15
CA ILE A 34 7.91 4.16 -2.65
C ILE A 34 7.00 3.11 -3.29
N GLY A 35 7.59 2.03 -3.80
CA GLY A 35 6.86 0.86 -4.28
C GLY A 35 6.05 1.04 -5.56
N GLY A 36 6.40 2.02 -6.41
CA GLY A 36 5.73 2.21 -7.70
C GLY A 36 6.22 1.22 -8.76
N VAL A 37 5.29 0.54 -9.43
CA VAL A 37 5.54 -0.28 -10.63
C VAL A 37 4.95 0.44 -11.84
N TYR A 38 5.81 1.04 -12.64
CA TYR A 38 5.46 1.95 -13.72
C TYR A 38 5.56 1.30 -15.10
N PRO A 39 4.90 1.86 -16.13
CA PRO A 39 5.07 1.42 -17.51
C PRO A 39 6.55 1.37 -17.94
N ARG A 40 6.96 0.25 -18.55
CA ARG A 40 8.36 -0.07 -18.87
C ARG A 40 9.14 1.07 -19.54
N GLY A 41 8.55 1.69 -20.57
CA GLY A 41 9.22 2.76 -21.30
C GLY A 41 9.59 3.94 -20.41
N TYR A 42 8.71 4.35 -19.50
CA TYR A 42 9.00 5.41 -18.53
C TYR A 42 10.03 4.93 -17.49
N ALA A 43 9.84 3.72 -16.95
CA ALA A 43 10.65 3.20 -15.86
C ALA A 43 12.14 3.08 -16.24
N GLU A 44 12.44 2.50 -17.42
CA GLU A 44 13.81 2.34 -17.91
C GLU A 44 14.54 3.68 -18.10
N ARG A 45 13.82 4.76 -18.45
CA ARG A 45 14.40 6.10 -18.63
C ARG A 45 14.70 6.80 -17.30
N ASN A 46 13.98 6.46 -16.23
CA ASN A 46 14.02 7.17 -14.96
C ASN A 46 14.64 6.33 -13.83
N SER A 47 15.16 5.14 -14.14
CA SER A 47 15.64 4.17 -13.15
C SER A 47 14.58 3.81 -12.09
N ASP A 48 13.32 3.81 -12.50
CA ASP A 48 12.17 3.35 -11.72
C ASP A 48 11.90 1.86 -12.02
N HIS A 49 11.08 1.21 -11.20
CA HIS A 49 10.70 -0.19 -11.42
C HIS A 49 9.54 -0.30 -12.41
N TRP A 50 9.67 -1.17 -13.41
CA TRP A 50 8.53 -1.69 -14.20
C TRP A 50 8.17 -3.13 -13.87
N THR A 51 9.04 -3.77 -13.11
CA THR A 51 8.84 -5.07 -12.50
C THR A 51 9.40 -5.04 -11.08
N VAL A 52 8.74 -5.76 -10.18
CA VAL A 52 9.20 -6.04 -8.82
C VAL A 52 8.92 -7.51 -8.53
N HIS A 53 9.73 -8.14 -7.68
CA HIS A 53 9.51 -9.53 -7.30
C HIS A 53 10.00 -9.82 -5.89
N ALA A 54 9.41 -10.86 -5.30
CA ALA A 54 9.91 -11.48 -4.09
C ALA A 54 9.93 -12.99 -4.25
N GLU A 55 10.96 -13.61 -3.68
CA GLU A 55 11.03 -15.06 -3.52
C GLU A 55 10.88 -15.45 -2.05
N PHE A 56 10.20 -16.55 -1.80
CA PHE A 56 10.02 -17.10 -0.45
C PHE A 56 9.93 -18.62 -0.51
N LEU A 57 10.30 -19.27 0.60
CA LEU A 57 10.28 -20.73 0.70
C LEU A 57 8.95 -21.21 1.28
N LEU A 58 8.44 -22.30 0.73
CA LEU A 58 7.25 -23.00 1.19
C LEU A 58 7.58 -24.47 1.42
N GLU A 59 7.38 -24.94 2.64
CA GLU A 59 7.31 -26.37 2.95
C GLU A 59 5.92 -26.87 2.52
N ALA A 60 5.86 -27.61 1.42
CA ALA A 60 4.59 -27.99 0.79
C ALA A 60 4.31 -29.48 1.02
N VAL A 61 3.14 -29.80 1.59
CA VAL A 61 2.66 -31.19 1.59
C VAL A 61 2.08 -31.54 0.21
N PRO A 62 1.94 -32.83 -0.14
CA PRO A 62 1.24 -33.22 -1.36
C PRO A 62 -0.17 -32.62 -1.41
N GLY A 63 -0.49 -31.94 -2.52
CA GLY A 63 -1.76 -31.24 -2.70
C GLY A 63 -1.81 -29.82 -2.13
N ALA A 64 -0.69 -29.26 -1.64
CA ALA A 64 -0.64 -27.88 -1.20
C ALA A 64 -0.90 -26.90 -2.35
N ASP A 65 -1.50 -25.76 -2.02
CA ASP A 65 -1.76 -24.65 -2.91
C ASP A 65 -1.23 -23.33 -2.35
N VAL A 66 -1.12 -22.34 -3.23
CA VAL A 66 -0.82 -20.95 -2.88
C VAL A 66 -1.81 -20.02 -3.58
N GLU A 67 -2.37 -19.09 -2.83
CA GLU A 67 -3.15 -17.97 -3.33
C GLU A 67 -2.33 -16.69 -3.21
N VAL A 68 -2.29 -15.91 -4.29
CA VAL A 68 -1.52 -14.67 -4.37
C VAL A 68 -2.48 -13.51 -4.60
N THR A 69 -2.43 -12.52 -3.72
CA THR A 69 -3.19 -11.27 -3.81
C THR A 69 -2.23 -10.11 -4.04
N LEU A 70 -2.36 -9.45 -5.18
CA LEU A 70 -1.71 -8.16 -5.45
C LEU A 70 -2.61 -7.04 -4.93
N ARG A 71 -2.04 -6.10 -4.19
CA ARG A 71 -2.70 -4.85 -3.81
C ARG A 71 -1.84 -3.67 -4.19
N PHE A 72 -2.47 -2.60 -4.65
CA PHE A 72 -1.81 -1.36 -5.02
C PHE A 72 -2.77 -0.18 -4.96
N LEU A 73 -2.21 1.02 -4.88
CA LEU A 73 -2.90 2.28 -5.06
C LEU A 73 -2.90 2.66 -6.55
N HIS A 74 -4.05 3.04 -7.05
CA HIS A 74 -4.24 3.57 -8.40
C HIS A 74 -4.56 5.06 -8.28
N ALA A 75 -3.78 5.91 -8.96
CA ALA A 75 -4.03 7.34 -9.00
C ALA A 75 -5.39 7.66 -9.66
N VAL A 76 -6.19 8.47 -8.96
CA VAL A 76 -7.47 8.99 -9.43
C VAL A 76 -7.39 10.50 -9.42
N HIS A 77 -7.82 11.18 -10.49
CA HIS A 77 -7.92 12.63 -10.50
C HIS A 77 -9.34 13.04 -10.10
N ARG A 78 -9.50 13.67 -8.92
CA ARG A 78 -10.73 14.32 -8.48
C ARG A 78 -10.74 15.77 -8.97
N GLN A 79 -11.55 16.03 -9.98
CA GLN A 79 -11.82 17.37 -10.50
C GLN A 79 -13.08 17.93 -9.84
N VAL A 80 -12.99 19.15 -9.29
CA VAL A 80 -14.15 19.92 -8.85
C VAL A 80 -14.77 20.61 -10.06
N MET A 81 -16.07 20.47 -10.20
CA MET A 81 -16.88 21.10 -11.24
C MET A 81 -17.87 22.06 -10.61
N HIS A 82 -17.97 23.26 -11.16
CA HIS A 82 -18.97 24.26 -10.83
C HIS A 82 -19.83 24.56 -12.06
N GLY A 83 -21.08 24.12 -12.04
CA GLY A 83 -21.83 23.97 -13.31
C GLY A 83 -21.06 23.00 -14.22
N ASP A 84 -20.70 23.44 -15.43
CA ASP A 84 -19.90 22.63 -16.37
C ASP A 84 -18.42 23.05 -16.45
N GLY A 85 -18.01 24.02 -15.64
CA GLY A 85 -16.63 24.52 -15.60
C GLY A 85 -15.78 23.78 -14.56
N PRO A 86 -14.61 23.22 -14.92
CA PRO A 86 -13.65 22.72 -13.94
C PRO A 86 -13.06 23.89 -13.15
N VAL A 87 -12.92 23.72 -11.84
CA VAL A 87 -12.30 24.71 -10.94
C VAL A 87 -11.27 24.03 -10.04
N ASP A 88 -10.21 24.75 -9.69
CA ASP A 88 -9.18 24.21 -8.78
C ASP A 88 -9.67 24.12 -7.34
N GLU A 89 -10.50 25.08 -6.93
CA GLU A 89 -11.03 25.19 -5.59
C GLU A 89 -12.36 25.95 -5.58
N ILE A 90 -13.31 25.52 -4.75
CA ILE A 90 -14.55 26.25 -4.50
C ILE A 90 -15.02 26.06 -3.06
N ARG A 91 -15.61 27.12 -2.48
CA ARG A 91 -16.18 27.07 -1.13
C ARG A 91 -17.67 26.71 -1.19
N VAL A 92 -18.07 25.71 -0.41
CA VAL A 92 -19.45 25.24 -0.23
C VAL A 92 -19.77 25.29 1.26
N GLY A 93 -20.58 26.26 1.68
CA GLY A 93 -20.75 26.55 3.11
C GLY A 93 -19.42 26.94 3.75
N ASP A 94 -19.04 26.23 4.82
CA ASP A 94 -17.75 26.42 5.52
C ASP A 94 -16.64 25.51 4.98
N GLU A 95 -16.96 24.58 4.07
CA GLU A 95 -16.00 23.64 3.50
C GLU A 95 -15.35 24.17 2.22
N ILE A 96 -14.09 23.80 2.03
CA ILE A 96 -13.34 24.05 0.80
C ILE A 96 -13.23 22.73 0.04
N CYS A 97 -13.80 22.70 -1.17
CA CYS A 97 -13.69 21.60 -2.11
C CYS A 97 -12.51 21.87 -3.06
N THR A 98 -11.50 21.01 -3.04
CA THR A 98 -10.27 21.20 -3.82
C THR A 98 -10.08 20.09 -4.86
N SER A 99 -9.69 20.45 -6.08
CA SER A 99 -9.28 19.52 -7.13
C SER A 99 -7.95 18.89 -6.76
N TRP A 100 -7.89 17.56 -6.74
CA TRP A 100 -6.78 16.82 -6.15
C TRP A 100 -6.60 15.44 -6.77
N GLN A 101 -5.39 14.90 -6.68
CA GLN A 101 -5.13 13.51 -7.02
C GLN A 101 -5.40 12.63 -5.79
N GLU A 102 -6.28 11.66 -5.88
CA GLU A 102 -6.55 10.67 -4.84
C GLU A 102 -5.88 9.33 -5.17
N ALA A 103 -5.87 8.40 -4.22
CA ALA A 103 -5.63 6.98 -4.47
C ALA A 103 -6.94 6.19 -4.34
N ARG A 104 -7.10 5.21 -5.23
CA ARG A 104 -8.07 4.14 -5.08
C ARG A 104 -7.33 2.82 -4.90
N GLU A 105 -7.71 2.06 -3.88
CA GLU A 105 -7.19 0.72 -3.68
C GLU A 105 -7.67 -0.21 -4.79
N ARG A 106 -6.74 -1.02 -5.30
CA ARG A 106 -7.02 -2.10 -6.23
C ARG A 106 -6.50 -3.39 -5.60
N GLU A 107 -7.29 -4.45 -5.75
CA GLU A 107 -6.98 -5.77 -5.22
C GLU A 107 -7.32 -6.81 -6.29
N LEU A 108 -6.38 -7.73 -6.51
CA LEU A 108 -6.54 -8.82 -7.45
C LEU A 108 -5.99 -10.11 -6.84
N THR A 109 -6.81 -11.15 -6.80
CA THR A 109 -6.46 -12.44 -6.22
C THR A 109 -6.42 -13.51 -7.29
N SER A 110 -5.39 -14.36 -7.28
CA SER A 110 -5.20 -15.45 -8.24
C SER A 110 -6.18 -16.60 -8.10
N GLY A 111 -6.81 -16.72 -6.92
CA GLY A 111 -7.38 -17.97 -6.42
C GLY A 111 -6.29 -18.99 -6.06
N PRO A 112 -6.66 -20.16 -5.53
CA PRO A 112 -5.69 -21.21 -5.20
C PRO A 112 -4.98 -21.77 -6.44
N ILE A 113 -3.65 -21.75 -6.42
CA ILE A 113 -2.80 -22.35 -7.44
C ILE A 113 -2.05 -23.53 -6.82
N ALA A 114 -2.28 -24.74 -7.34
CA ALA A 114 -1.59 -25.93 -6.87
C ALA A 114 -0.06 -25.78 -7.05
N VAL A 115 0.71 -26.08 -5.99
CA VAL A 115 2.17 -25.95 -6.00
C VAL A 115 2.80 -26.85 -7.06
N GLU A 116 2.26 -28.04 -7.26
CA GLU A 116 2.69 -28.98 -8.32
C GLU A 116 2.64 -28.35 -9.72
N ARG A 117 1.61 -27.53 -10.01
CA ARG A 117 1.49 -26.82 -11.28
C ARG A 117 2.60 -25.79 -11.44
N LEU A 118 2.90 -25.05 -10.39
CA LEU A 118 3.91 -23.98 -10.38
C LEU A 118 5.33 -24.50 -10.57
N VAL A 119 5.61 -25.73 -10.12
CA VAL A 119 6.90 -26.40 -10.34
C VAL A 119 7.10 -26.78 -11.81
N HIS A 120 6.01 -27.04 -12.54
CA HIS A 120 6.07 -27.40 -13.95
C HIS A 120 6.09 -26.20 -14.88
N ALA A 121 5.28 -25.18 -14.59
CA ALA A 121 5.19 -23.98 -15.42
C ALA A 121 4.74 -22.76 -14.60
N PRO A 122 5.24 -21.55 -14.91
CA PRO A 122 4.72 -20.32 -14.36
C PRO A 122 3.23 -20.14 -14.67
N VAL A 123 2.51 -19.51 -13.74
CA VAL A 123 1.12 -19.08 -13.90
C VAL A 123 1.09 -17.56 -13.96
N SER A 124 0.53 -17.02 -15.04
CA SER A 124 0.33 -15.58 -15.23
C SER A 124 -1.12 -15.21 -14.94
N VAL A 125 -1.32 -14.25 -14.04
CA VAL A 125 -2.62 -13.66 -13.70
C VAL A 125 -2.67 -12.24 -14.25
N PRO A 126 -3.61 -11.89 -15.15
CA PRO A 126 -3.67 -10.56 -15.74
C PRO A 126 -4.14 -9.51 -14.73
N VAL A 127 -3.54 -8.32 -14.77
CA VAL A 127 -3.99 -7.13 -14.04
C VAL A 127 -4.54 -6.16 -15.06
N GLU A 128 -5.87 -6.01 -15.11
CA GLU A 128 -6.54 -5.16 -16.09
C GLU A 128 -7.53 -4.25 -15.39
N VAL A 129 -7.19 -2.95 -15.31
CA VAL A 129 -8.11 -1.91 -14.85
C VAL A 129 -8.44 -1.03 -16.04
N ALA A 130 -9.70 -1.04 -16.47
CA ALA A 130 -10.16 -0.14 -17.52
C ALA A 130 -10.17 1.32 -17.03
N ALA A 131 -9.86 2.25 -17.95
CA ALA A 131 -10.08 3.67 -17.74
C ALA A 131 -11.56 3.94 -17.44
N GLY A 132 -11.83 4.93 -16.60
CA GLY A 132 -13.19 5.22 -16.18
C GLY A 132 -13.31 6.55 -15.45
N ALA A 133 -14.56 6.92 -15.21
CA ALA A 133 -14.90 8.08 -14.39
C ALA A 133 -16.17 7.83 -13.58
N GLU A 134 -16.28 8.53 -12.46
CA GLU A 134 -17.45 8.55 -11.58
C GLU A 134 -17.76 10.01 -11.17
N GLU A 135 -19.04 10.34 -11.08
CA GLU A 135 -19.50 11.65 -10.64
C GLU A 135 -20.18 11.56 -9.27
N GLU A 136 -19.87 12.51 -8.39
CA GLU A 136 -20.47 12.64 -7.06
C GLU A 136 -20.95 14.07 -6.86
N ALA A 137 -22.24 14.25 -6.54
CA ALA A 137 -22.76 15.57 -6.21
C ALA A 137 -22.27 16.00 -4.83
N VAL A 138 -21.88 17.27 -4.69
CA VAL A 138 -21.53 17.86 -3.39
C VAL A 138 -22.79 18.50 -2.80
N GLU A 139 -23.14 18.12 -1.57
CA GLU A 139 -24.29 18.70 -0.88
C GLU A 139 -24.05 20.19 -0.57
N GLY A 140 -25.09 21.00 -0.76
CA GLY A 140 -25.04 22.45 -0.59
C GLY A 140 -24.87 23.21 -1.90
N LYS A 141 -24.64 24.53 -1.80
CA LYS A 141 -24.40 25.41 -2.93
C LYS A 141 -23.08 26.13 -2.73
N ALA A 142 -22.36 26.36 -3.82
CA ALA A 142 -21.20 27.23 -3.77
C ALA A 142 -21.59 28.61 -3.26
N CYS A 143 -20.68 29.30 -2.57
CA CYS A 143 -20.91 30.69 -2.13
C CYS A 143 -21.23 31.63 -3.31
N SER A 144 -20.73 31.30 -4.51
CA SER A 144 -21.00 31.99 -5.78
C SER A 144 -22.33 31.58 -6.45
N GLY A 145 -23.12 30.70 -5.83
CA GLY A 145 -24.33 30.09 -6.40
C GLY A 145 -24.01 28.92 -7.34
N GLY A 146 -24.98 28.08 -7.71
CA GLY A 146 -24.78 26.92 -8.60
C GLY A 146 -24.42 25.61 -7.87
N GLY A 147 -24.61 24.48 -8.56
CA GLY A 147 -24.31 23.14 -8.04
C GLY A 147 -22.83 22.79 -8.20
N VAL A 148 -22.30 22.03 -7.24
CA VAL A 148 -20.92 21.54 -7.24
C VAL A 148 -20.94 20.02 -7.34
N ARG A 149 -20.05 19.46 -8.17
CA ARG A 149 -19.85 18.00 -8.26
C ARG A 149 -18.36 17.67 -8.34
N PHE A 150 -17.98 16.52 -7.81
CA PHE A 150 -16.69 15.90 -8.06
C PHE A 150 -16.80 14.96 -9.27
N VAL A 151 -15.87 15.08 -10.21
CA VAL A 151 -15.65 14.11 -11.27
C VAL A 151 -14.32 13.43 -10.98
N ARG A 152 -14.37 12.16 -10.61
CA ARG A 152 -13.19 11.33 -10.38
C ARG A 152 -12.91 10.52 -11.63
N SER A 153 -11.72 10.65 -12.19
CA SER A 153 -11.30 9.94 -13.40
C SER A 153 -10.00 9.19 -13.16
N TRP A 154 -9.84 8.04 -13.82
CA TRP A 154 -8.64 7.23 -13.75
C TRP A 154 -8.31 6.61 -15.11
N GLU A 155 -7.03 6.37 -15.33
CA GLU A 155 -6.54 5.80 -16.58
C GLU A 155 -6.54 4.27 -16.54
N ARG A 156 -6.23 3.69 -17.68
CA ARG A 156 -6.04 2.25 -17.80
C ARG A 156 -4.75 1.84 -17.08
N VAL A 157 -4.81 0.73 -16.33
CA VAL A 157 -3.64 0.05 -15.77
C VAL A 157 -3.61 -1.37 -16.31
N ASP A 158 -2.52 -1.71 -16.99
CA ASP A 158 -2.28 -3.04 -17.55
C ASP A 158 -1.03 -3.65 -16.94
N GLY A 159 -1.11 -4.93 -16.59
CA GLY A 159 0.02 -5.69 -16.13
C GLY A 159 -0.31 -7.15 -15.91
N ARG A 160 0.56 -7.81 -15.16
CA ARG A 160 0.37 -9.20 -14.78
C ARG A 160 1.13 -9.52 -13.49
N VAL A 161 0.66 -10.55 -12.81
CA VAL A 161 1.37 -11.23 -11.72
C VAL A 161 1.80 -12.59 -12.24
N GLU A 162 3.10 -12.85 -12.27
CA GLU A 162 3.67 -14.14 -12.63
C GLU A 162 4.10 -14.88 -11.37
N VAL A 163 3.53 -16.06 -11.15
CA VAL A 163 3.85 -16.94 -10.03
C VAL A 163 4.57 -18.17 -10.58
N SER A 164 5.71 -18.52 -10.01
CA SER A 164 6.47 -19.71 -10.37
C SER A 164 7.07 -20.39 -9.14
N ALA A 165 7.40 -21.67 -9.24
CA ALA A 165 8.08 -22.40 -8.18
C ALA A 165 9.24 -23.19 -8.73
N VAL A 166 10.32 -23.28 -7.95
CA VAL A 166 11.42 -24.22 -8.21
C VAL A 166 11.67 -25.08 -6.98
N PRO A 167 11.94 -26.40 -7.13
CA PRO A 167 12.29 -27.24 -6.00
C PRO A 167 13.54 -26.74 -5.28
N ALA A 168 13.52 -26.73 -3.95
CA ALA A 168 14.61 -26.30 -3.08
C ALA A 168 15.14 -27.43 -2.17
N GLY A 169 14.71 -28.68 -2.39
CA GLY A 169 15.09 -29.86 -1.60
C GLY A 169 14.15 -30.13 -0.42
N ASP A 170 14.17 -31.36 0.10
CA ASP A 170 13.46 -31.77 1.34
C ASP A 170 11.97 -31.36 1.44
N GLY A 171 11.22 -31.45 0.34
CA GLY A 171 9.80 -31.06 0.31
C GLY A 171 9.56 -29.55 0.34
N VAL A 172 10.61 -28.76 0.14
CA VAL A 172 10.56 -27.30 0.05
C VAL A 172 10.57 -26.85 -1.40
N VAL A 173 9.76 -25.85 -1.71
CA VAL A 173 9.81 -25.11 -2.97
C VAL A 173 10.17 -23.66 -2.69
N ARG A 174 10.92 -23.04 -3.60
CA ARG A 174 11.09 -21.59 -3.64
C ARG A 174 10.08 -21.03 -4.63
N LEU A 175 9.14 -20.27 -4.11
CA LEU A 175 8.16 -19.52 -4.88
C LEU A 175 8.75 -18.18 -5.29
N ARG A 176 8.43 -17.74 -6.49
CA ARG A 176 8.70 -16.39 -7.00
C ARG A 176 7.38 -15.78 -7.42
N VAL A 177 7.07 -14.61 -6.87
CA VAL A 177 5.96 -13.77 -7.34
C VAL A 177 6.56 -12.50 -7.94
N GLU A 178 6.27 -12.28 -9.23
CA GLU A 178 6.73 -11.12 -9.99
C GLU A 178 5.53 -10.31 -10.46
N VAL A 179 5.54 -9.01 -10.17
CA VAL A 179 4.54 -8.05 -10.63
C VAL A 179 5.16 -7.27 -11.79
N VAL A 180 4.44 -7.17 -12.90
CA VAL A 180 4.92 -6.50 -14.11
C VAL A 180 3.87 -5.51 -14.59
N ASN A 181 4.26 -4.25 -14.80
CA ASN A 181 3.42 -3.28 -15.48
C ASN A 181 3.70 -3.34 -16.99
N THR A 182 2.67 -3.66 -17.77
CA THR A 182 2.75 -3.81 -19.23
C THR A 182 2.09 -2.65 -19.98
N GLY A 183 1.68 -1.61 -19.26
CA GLY A 183 1.13 -0.40 -19.85
C GLY A 183 2.19 0.42 -20.61
N ALA A 184 1.76 1.58 -21.10
CA ALA A 184 2.61 2.51 -21.81
C ALA A 184 2.45 3.93 -21.25
N ALA A 185 3.57 4.62 -21.02
CA ALA A 185 3.58 6.02 -20.66
C ALA A 185 4.87 6.70 -21.15
N GLY A 186 4.74 7.95 -21.60
CA GLY A 186 5.85 8.80 -22.02
C GLY A 186 6.37 9.66 -20.88
N GLU A 187 5.45 10.39 -20.25
CA GLU A 187 5.75 11.38 -19.23
C GLU A 187 5.42 10.88 -17.82
N ARG A 188 5.99 11.54 -16.81
CA ARG A 188 5.81 11.16 -15.39
C ARG A 188 4.36 11.10 -14.97
N GLU A 189 3.56 12.09 -15.34
CA GLU A 189 2.15 12.13 -14.93
C GLU A 189 1.35 10.97 -15.51
N ASP A 190 1.57 10.63 -16.78
CA ASP A 190 0.95 9.46 -17.41
C ASP A 190 1.41 8.16 -16.76
N ALA A 191 2.71 8.07 -16.41
CA ALA A 191 3.26 6.90 -15.76
C ALA A 191 2.65 6.67 -14.37
N VAL A 192 2.43 7.74 -13.61
CA VAL A 192 1.73 7.67 -12.31
C VAL A 192 0.28 7.22 -12.49
N ARG A 193 -0.45 7.76 -13.48
CA ARG A 193 -1.84 7.39 -13.75
C ARG A 193 -1.98 5.94 -14.23
N ALA A 194 -1.00 5.43 -14.97
CA ALA A 194 -0.95 4.04 -15.44
C ALA A 194 -0.14 3.10 -14.52
N GLY A 195 0.27 3.57 -13.34
CA GLY A 195 1.14 2.86 -12.41
C GLY A 195 0.39 2.01 -11.39
N MET A 196 1.06 0.96 -10.89
CA MET A 196 0.65 0.24 -9.68
C MET A 196 1.45 0.81 -8.51
N LEU A 197 0.86 1.73 -7.76
CA LEU A 197 1.58 2.55 -6.78
C LEU A 197 1.56 1.85 -5.42
N CYS A 198 2.68 1.88 -4.69
CA CYS A 198 2.83 1.19 -3.41
C CYS A 198 2.42 -0.30 -3.48
N ALA A 199 2.77 -0.97 -4.58
CA ALA A 199 2.37 -2.34 -4.83
C ALA A 199 2.97 -3.30 -3.80
N HIS A 200 2.13 -4.17 -3.24
CA HIS A 200 2.57 -5.25 -2.36
C HIS A 200 1.79 -6.54 -2.68
N VAL A 201 2.36 -7.66 -2.25
CA VAL A 201 1.81 -9.00 -2.48
C VAL A 201 1.55 -9.67 -1.14
N VAL A 202 0.37 -10.27 -1.01
CA VAL A 202 0.05 -11.22 0.07
C VAL A 202 -0.03 -12.60 -0.54
N ALA A 203 0.75 -13.56 -0.04
CA ALA A 203 0.67 -14.96 -0.45
C ALA A 203 0.18 -15.80 0.73
N ARG A 204 -0.89 -16.58 0.51
CA ARG A 204 -1.43 -17.53 1.48
C ARG A 204 -1.28 -18.95 0.97
N THR A 205 -1.10 -19.92 1.86
CA THR A 205 -1.00 -21.33 1.47
C THR A 205 -2.08 -22.19 2.13
N GLY A 206 -2.71 -23.06 1.34
CA GLY A 206 -3.46 -24.20 1.84
C GLY A 206 -2.56 -25.44 1.89
N GLY A 207 -2.38 -26.05 3.07
CA GLY A 207 -1.60 -27.29 3.20
C GLY A 207 -0.07 -27.11 3.12
N GLY A 208 0.46 -25.92 3.39
CA GLY A 208 1.90 -25.68 3.47
C GLY A 208 2.29 -24.78 4.63
N ALA A 209 3.60 -24.55 4.79
CA ALA A 209 4.15 -23.60 5.75
C ALA A 209 5.31 -22.80 5.15
N PHE A 210 5.16 -21.48 5.07
CA PHE A 210 6.21 -20.56 4.68
C PHE A 210 7.34 -20.54 5.69
N VAL A 211 8.55 -20.25 5.22
CA VAL A 211 9.75 -20.21 6.05
C VAL A 211 10.17 -18.75 6.24
N SER A 212 10.51 -18.38 7.47
CA SER A 212 11.15 -17.09 7.73
C SER A 212 12.45 -16.99 6.93
N LEU A 213 12.63 -15.89 6.19
CA LEU A 213 13.91 -15.61 5.54
C LEU A 213 14.88 -14.87 6.47
N THR A 214 14.37 -14.27 7.54
CA THR A 214 15.16 -13.55 8.54
C THR A 214 15.75 -14.51 9.57
N ASP A 215 14.97 -15.50 10.01
CA ASP A 215 15.38 -16.53 10.97
C ASP A 215 14.99 -17.94 10.45
N PRO A 216 15.61 -18.40 9.35
CA PRO A 216 15.31 -19.71 8.78
C PRO A 216 15.85 -20.84 9.68
N PRO A 217 15.17 -22.00 9.74
CA PRO A 217 15.76 -23.20 10.32
C PRO A 217 17.11 -23.53 9.68
N GLU A 218 18.07 -24.05 10.45
CA GLU A 218 19.46 -24.30 10.00
C GLU A 218 19.54 -25.08 8.68
N ARG A 219 18.70 -26.12 8.52
CA ARG A 219 18.63 -26.93 7.29
C ARG A 219 18.22 -26.13 6.04
N LEU A 220 17.53 -25.01 6.21
CA LEU A 220 17.03 -24.15 5.13
C LEU A 220 17.80 -22.84 4.98
N ALA A 221 18.79 -22.57 5.84
CA ALA A 221 19.54 -21.31 5.79
C ALA A 221 20.16 -21.03 4.42
N GLY A 222 20.71 -22.05 3.76
CA GLY A 222 21.25 -21.93 2.40
C GLY A 222 20.19 -21.62 1.34
N ALA A 223 19.01 -22.26 1.43
CA ALA A 223 17.90 -22.01 0.51
C ALA A 223 17.30 -20.61 0.71
N ALA A 224 17.20 -20.16 1.97
CA ALA A 224 16.69 -18.84 2.32
C ALA A 224 17.65 -17.74 1.84
N ALA A 225 18.95 -17.90 2.04
CA ALA A 225 19.97 -16.98 1.55
C ALA A 225 20.02 -16.87 0.01
N ALA A 226 19.55 -17.91 -0.70
CA ALA A 226 19.46 -17.91 -2.15
C ALA A 226 18.18 -17.26 -2.69
N CYS A 227 17.24 -16.84 -1.85
CA CYS A 227 16.01 -16.18 -2.29
C CYS A 227 16.32 -14.76 -2.79
N GLY A 228 15.95 -14.50 -4.04
CA GLY A 228 16.03 -13.19 -4.66
C GLY A 228 14.86 -12.29 -4.29
N ARG A 229 15.10 -10.98 -4.34
CA ARG A 229 14.04 -9.97 -4.24
C ARG A 229 14.47 -8.69 -4.93
N ASP A 230 13.52 -8.00 -5.52
CA ASP A 230 13.68 -6.67 -6.12
C ASP A 230 12.41 -5.86 -5.90
N GLY A 231 12.54 -4.70 -5.25
CA GLY A 231 11.41 -3.82 -4.93
C GLY A 231 10.40 -4.35 -3.91
N LEU A 232 10.49 -5.61 -3.46
CA LEU A 232 9.60 -6.21 -2.45
C LEU A 232 10.40 -6.94 -1.36
N TRP A 233 9.92 -6.87 -0.13
CA TRP A 233 10.53 -7.49 1.05
C TRP A 233 9.54 -8.47 1.69
N PRO A 234 9.72 -9.79 1.49
CA PRO A 234 8.83 -10.80 2.03
C PRO A 234 9.10 -11.07 3.52
N VAL A 235 8.04 -11.09 4.31
CA VAL A 235 8.01 -11.47 5.73
C VAL A 235 6.83 -12.38 6.02
N LEU A 236 6.93 -13.22 7.03
CA LEU A 236 5.77 -13.93 7.58
C LEU A 236 4.77 -12.91 8.12
N ALA A 237 3.48 -13.16 7.95
CA ALA A 237 2.43 -12.25 8.39
C ALA A 237 1.25 -13.01 9.00
N GLY A 238 0.47 -12.33 9.84
CA GLY A 238 -0.63 -12.94 10.58
C GLY A 238 -0.38 -12.92 12.09
N GLU A 239 -0.82 -13.97 12.79
CA GLU A 239 -0.52 -14.13 14.20
C GLU A 239 0.95 -14.51 14.41
N PRO A 240 1.65 -14.00 15.43
CA PRO A 240 3.00 -14.45 15.79
C PRO A 240 3.10 -15.97 15.86
N GLY A 241 4.06 -16.53 15.14
CA GLY A 241 4.26 -17.97 14.99
C GLY A 241 3.46 -18.63 13.85
N SER A 242 2.49 -17.94 13.24
CA SER A 242 1.80 -18.43 12.04
C SER A 242 2.74 -18.49 10.83
N ARG A 243 2.52 -19.46 9.95
CA ARG A 243 3.39 -19.72 8.78
C ARG A 243 2.58 -19.95 7.51
N ASP A 244 1.30 -19.62 7.50
CA ASP A 244 0.39 -19.80 6.39
C ASP A 244 0.32 -18.59 5.46
N THR A 245 0.88 -17.44 5.88
CA THR A 245 0.87 -16.19 5.10
C THR A 245 2.23 -15.49 5.04
N VAL A 246 2.54 -14.94 3.87
CA VAL A 246 3.65 -14.00 3.62
C VAL A 246 3.08 -12.67 3.12
N LEU A 247 3.62 -11.57 3.63
CA LEU A 247 3.44 -10.22 3.09
C LEU A 247 4.78 -9.79 2.46
N ALA A 248 4.77 -9.46 1.18
CA ALA A 248 5.90 -8.89 0.46
C ALA A 248 5.61 -7.43 0.11
N ALA A 249 6.29 -6.50 0.78
CA ALA A 249 6.00 -5.07 0.73
C ALA A 249 7.20 -4.25 0.23
N PRO A 250 7.00 -3.02 -0.29
CA PRO A 250 8.09 -2.18 -0.80
C PRO A 250 8.94 -1.51 0.30
N ILE A 251 8.78 -1.95 1.55
CA ILE A 251 9.47 -1.46 2.75
C ILE A 251 10.00 -2.64 3.54
N VAL A 252 11.04 -2.42 4.33
CA VAL A 252 11.63 -3.47 5.16
C VAL A 252 10.77 -3.68 6.40
N LEU A 253 10.39 -4.92 6.65
CA LEU A 253 9.61 -5.35 7.81
C LEU A 253 10.30 -6.52 8.51
N TYR A 254 9.90 -6.75 9.76
CA TYR A 254 10.17 -7.99 10.49
C TYR A 254 9.02 -8.98 10.31
N ASP A 255 9.26 -10.24 10.64
CA ASP A 255 8.20 -11.26 10.66
C ASP A 255 7.11 -10.93 11.68
N TRP A 256 5.89 -11.26 11.29
CA TRP A 256 4.65 -10.92 11.99
C TRP A 256 4.55 -9.44 12.34
N PRO A 257 4.67 -8.55 11.33
CA PRO A 257 4.59 -7.12 11.57
C PRO A 257 3.24 -6.77 12.19
N GLN A 258 3.27 -5.91 13.21
CA GLN A 258 2.08 -5.47 13.94
C GLN A 258 1.93 -3.95 13.81
N VAL A 259 0.69 -3.49 13.68
CA VAL A 259 0.37 -2.09 13.93
C VAL A 259 0.46 -1.85 15.44
N ALA A 260 1.15 -0.79 15.86
CA ALA A 260 1.34 -0.48 17.27
C ALA A 260 -0.02 -0.38 17.99
N PRO A 261 -0.24 -1.08 19.11
CA PRO A 261 -1.53 -1.04 19.82
C PRO A 261 -1.83 0.33 20.44
N GLU A 262 -0.79 1.14 20.70
CA GLU A 262 -0.91 2.53 21.13
C GLU A 262 -1.29 3.49 20.00
N SER A 263 -1.26 3.01 18.74
CA SER A 263 -1.67 3.81 17.59
C SER A 263 -3.14 4.15 17.73
N PRO A 264 -3.53 5.44 17.72
CA PRO A 264 -4.94 5.82 17.85
C PRO A 264 -5.77 5.46 16.60
N GLY A 265 -5.13 4.87 15.57
CA GLY A 265 -5.73 4.37 14.33
C GLY A 265 -4.74 4.52 13.17
N ASP A 266 -5.19 4.25 11.94
CA ASP A 266 -4.33 4.35 10.75
C ASP A 266 -3.80 5.78 10.50
N LEU A 267 -2.53 6.02 10.80
CA LEU A 267 -1.81 7.26 10.58
C LEU A 267 -0.87 7.20 9.37
N PHE A 268 -0.90 6.10 8.61
CA PHE A 268 0.03 5.75 7.53
C PHE A 268 1.48 5.48 7.98
N ASP A 269 1.79 5.54 9.28
CA ASP A 269 3.11 5.25 9.86
C ASP A 269 2.98 4.45 11.17
N GLY A 270 2.03 3.51 11.19
CA GLY A 270 1.61 2.78 12.40
C GLY A 270 2.62 1.75 12.91
N THR A 271 3.80 1.64 12.29
CA THR A 271 4.83 0.66 12.67
C THR A 271 5.94 1.25 13.54
N GLU A 272 6.31 2.54 13.41
CA GLU A 272 7.49 3.04 14.15
C GLU A 272 7.44 4.48 14.75
N ILE A 273 6.58 5.44 14.36
CA ILE A 273 6.68 6.83 14.94
C ILE A 273 5.35 7.63 15.03
N ASP A 274 4.31 7.08 15.67
CA ASP A 274 3.02 7.79 15.81
C ASP A 274 3.09 9.07 16.66
N GLN A 275 3.87 9.10 17.74
CA GLN A 275 3.86 10.24 18.68
C GLN A 275 4.39 11.53 18.04
N LEU A 276 5.52 11.46 17.33
CA LEU A 276 6.12 12.63 16.68
C LEU A 276 5.18 13.19 15.62
N LEU A 277 4.53 12.30 14.87
CA LEU A 277 3.58 12.68 13.84
C LEU A 277 2.35 13.37 14.44
N ILE A 278 1.77 12.79 15.50
CA ILE A 278 0.62 13.36 16.21
C ILE A 278 0.95 14.75 16.77
N LEU A 279 2.08 14.90 17.46
CA LEU A 279 2.50 16.20 18.01
C LEU A 279 2.73 17.24 16.90
N SER A 280 3.27 16.80 15.76
CA SER A 280 3.46 17.66 14.60
C SER A 280 2.11 18.13 14.02
N VAL A 281 1.12 17.24 13.89
CA VAL A 281 -0.26 17.58 13.48
C VAL A 281 -0.89 18.59 14.44
N LEU A 282 -0.77 18.36 15.75
CA LEU A 282 -1.33 19.27 16.77
C LEU A 282 -0.66 20.66 16.76
N SER A 283 0.58 20.76 16.29
CA SER A 283 1.31 22.03 16.19
C SER A 283 1.04 22.84 14.91
N LEU A 284 0.24 22.31 13.97
CA LEU A 284 -0.11 23.03 12.74
C LEU A 284 -0.80 24.37 13.05
N THR A 285 -0.65 25.34 12.16
CA THR A 285 -1.44 26.57 12.21
C THR A 285 -2.88 26.32 11.77
N GLU A 286 -3.78 27.26 12.03
CA GLU A 286 -5.19 27.14 11.63
C GLU A 286 -5.36 27.11 10.10
N ASP A 287 -4.55 27.88 9.37
CA ASP A 287 -4.55 27.85 7.91
C ASP A 287 -4.04 26.49 7.38
N GLU A 288 -2.99 25.93 7.99
CA GLU A 288 -2.46 24.61 7.60
C GLU A 288 -3.44 23.47 7.91
N ARG A 289 -4.16 23.54 9.03
CA ARG A 289 -5.24 22.59 9.36
C ARG A 289 -6.35 22.64 8.33
N ARG A 290 -6.80 23.84 7.95
CA ARG A 290 -7.82 24.03 6.91
C ARG A 290 -7.36 23.48 5.56
N GLU A 291 -6.10 23.73 5.17
CA GLU A 291 -5.54 23.19 3.93
C GLU A 291 -5.47 21.65 3.95
N MET A 292 -4.99 21.06 5.06
CA MET A 292 -4.91 19.61 5.24
C MET A 292 -6.31 18.97 5.14
N ALA A 293 -7.31 19.54 5.80
CA ALA A 293 -8.68 19.05 5.75
C ALA A 293 -9.33 19.18 4.35
N ALA A 294 -8.96 20.19 3.56
CA ALA A 294 -9.48 20.40 2.21
C ALA A 294 -8.79 19.51 1.15
N THR A 295 -7.54 19.11 1.39
CA THR A 295 -6.71 18.37 0.43
C THR A 295 -7.26 16.96 0.18
N ASP A 296 -7.35 16.13 1.22
CA ASP A 296 -7.67 14.71 1.10
C ASP A 296 -8.56 14.24 2.26
N PRO A 297 -9.64 13.46 2.01
CA PRO A 297 -10.49 12.92 3.07
C PRO A 297 -9.72 12.11 4.11
N LYS A 298 -8.68 11.37 3.72
CA LYS A 298 -7.83 10.62 4.64
C LYS A 298 -6.97 11.55 5.51
N ALA A 299 -6.43 12.63 4.93
CA ALA A 299 -5.71 13.64 5.71
C ALA A 299 -6.63 14.33 6.73
N ARG A 300 -7.89 14.60 6.36
CA ARG A 300 -8.91 15.12 7.28
C ARG A 300 -9.17 14.18 8.45
N GLN A 301 -9.34 12.88 8.19
CA GLN A 301 -9.54 11.87 9.25
C GLN A 301 -8.36 11.82 10.22
N ILE A 302 -7.12 11.95 9.72
CA ILE A 302 -5.92 12.05 10.57
C ILE A 302 -6.00 13.29 11.46
N LEU A 303 -6.34 14.46 10.89
CA LEU A 303 -6.47 15.70 11.65
C LEU A 303 -7.53 15.59 12.75
N GLU A 304 -8.71 15.07 12.42
CA GLU A 304 -9.82 14.86 13.35
C GLU A 304 -9.43 13.92 14.48
N ARG A 305 -8.79 12.79 14.15
CA ARG A 305 -8.33 11.82 15.13
C ARG A 305 -7.29 12.41 16.08
N CYS A 306 -6.27 13.10 15.56
CA CYS A 306 -5.27 13.76 16.39
C CYS A 306 -5.90 14.81 17.31
N GLY A 307 -6.84 15.61 16.80
CA GLY A 307 -7.53 16.64 17.57
C GLY A 307 -8.46 16.11 18.66
N ALA A 308 -8.95 14.87 18.54
CA ALA A 308 -9.83 14.23 19.51
C ALA A 308 -9.09 13.53 20.67
N LEU A 309 -7.75 13.41 20.62
CA LEU A 309 -6.97 12.71 21.64
C LEU A 309 -7.03 13.43 22.98
N SER A 310 -7.31 12.68 24.04
CA SER A 310 -7.22 13.15 25.41
C SER A 310 -5.76 13.26 25.87
N SER A 311 -5.52 14.06 26.91
CA SER A 311 -4.19 14.14 27.54
C SER A 311 -3.68 12.79 28.05
N GLY A 312 -4.59 11.89 28.46
CA GLY A 312 -4.23 10.54 28.91
C GLY A 312 -3.76 9.64 27.78
N GLU A 313 -4.40 9.71 26.61
CA GLU A 313 -3.97 9.00 25.41
C GLU A 313 -2.65 9.56 24.88
N LEU A 314 -2.48 10.88 24.87
CA LEU A 314 -1.20 11.52 24.52
C LEU A 314 -0.06 11.11 25.47
N LEU A 315 -0.36 10.90 26.75
CA LEU A 315 0.61 10.42 27.73
C LEU A 315 0.97 8.95 27.52
N ALA A 316 0.02 8.11 27.11
CA ALA A 316 0.26 6.70 26.80
C ALA A 316 1.17 6.51 25.57
N LEU A 317 1.26 7.51 24.69
CA LEU A 317 2.20 7.54 23.56
C LEU A 317 3.66 7.81 23.98
N HIS A 318 3.93 8.28 25.20
CA HIS A 318 5.31 8.42 25.69
C HIS A 318 5.91 7.04 25.87
N GLY A 319 6.78 6.67 24.92
CA GLY A 319 7.28 5.31 24.69
C GLY A 319 7.47 4.44 25.92
N THR A 320 6.85 3.26 25.88
CA THR A 320 7.31 2.13 26.69
C THR A 320 8.55 1.54 26.01
N LEU A 321 9.69 1.56 26.70
CA LEU A 321 10.87 0.79 26.28
C LEU A 321 10.51 -0.69 26.41
N ARG A 322 10.30 -1.37 25.28
CA ARG A 322 10.06 -2.82 25.21
C ARG A 322 11.37 -3.54 24.94
N ASP A 323 11.60 -4.66 25.61
CA ASP A 323 12.78 -5.48 25.41
C ASP A 323 12.51 -6.42 24.21
N PRO A 324 13.16 -6.21 23.05
CA PRO A 324 12.92 -7.00 21.84
C PRO A 324 13.26 -8.50 21.99
N ARG A 325 13.82 -8.92 23.14
CA ARG A 325 14.15 -10.32 23.44
C ARG A 325 13.21 -10.97 24.48
N ARG A 326 12.36 -10.19 25.15
CA ARG A 326 11.49 -10.67 26.24
C ARG A 326 10.02 -10.41 25.97
N ASP A 327 9.71 -9.31 25.31
CA ASP A 327 8.35 -8.96 24.96
C ASP A 327 8.03 -9.66 23.63
N VAL A 328 7.38 -10.81 23.72
CA VAL A 328 6.77 -11.46 22.57
C VAL A 328 5.57 -10.60 22.17
N TRP A 329 5.62 -10.06 20.95
CA TRP A 329 4.49 -9.38 20.31
C TRP A 329 3.27 -10.30 20.16
#